data_AF-A0A956W0N5-F1
#
_entry.id   AF-A0A956W0N5-F1
#
_cell.length_a   1.000
_cell.length_b   1.000
_cell.length_c   1.000
_cell.angle_alpha   90.00
_cell.angle_beta   90.00
_cell.angle_gamma   90.00
#
_symmetry.space_group_name_H-M   'P 1'
#
loop_
_entity.id
_entity.type
_entity.pdbx_description
1 polymer ?
#
loop_
_entity_poly.entity_id
_entity_poly.type
_entity_poly.pdbx_seq_one_letter_code
_entity_poly.pdbx_strand_id
1 'polypeptide(L)'
;LGGERFDVVYTGGGAINWLNDINRWARVVSDCLAPGGTFYMREFHPVLSAFDDDPEVTTLRPRWTYFHDEPLVWDEPGTYADANAETTHNLSYEWNHGLGEVVTALIGAGLVLEFVHEFPYISYDCFPFMVRGDDAMYRFPGELDGVIPLMYTIRAHAPD
;
A
#
# COMPACT_ATOMS: atom_id res chain seq x y z
N LEU A 1 18.22 -4.73 13.59
CA LEU A 1 19.22 -3.71 13.25
C LEU A 1 20.16 -3.39 14.44
N GLY A 2 20.47 -4.35 15.32
CA GLY A 2 21.40 -4.09 16.45
C GLY A 2 21.01 -2.97 17.43
N GLY A 3 19.79 -2.44 17.39
CA GLY A 3 19.37 -1.25 18.13
C GLY A 3 19.70 0.08 17.45
N GLU A 4 20.23 0.05 16.22
CA GLU A 4 20.46 1.24 15.41
C GLU A 4 19.14 1.97 15.11
N ARG A 5 19.22 3.30 15.12
CA ARG A 5 18.13 4.23 14.83
C ARG A 5 18.54 5.17 13.72
N PHE A 6 17.57 5.62 12.93
CA PHE A 6 17.77 6.34 11.68
C PHE A 6 17.03 7.67 11.70
N ASP A 7 17.62 8.69 11.07
CA ASP A 7 16.98 9.99 10.88
C ASP A 7 15.79 9.90 9.91
N VAL A 8 15.82 8.92 9.00
CA VAL A 8 14.76 8.68 8.01
C VAL A 8 14.45 7.18 7.92
N VAL A 9 13.18 6.82 8.06
CA VAL A 9 12.65 5.50 7.74
C VAL A 9 11.63 5.64 6.62
N TYR A 10 11.77 4.82 5.58
CA TYR A 10 10.90 4.83 4.40
C TYR A 10 10.24 3.47 4.17
N THR A 11 8.99 3.47 3.74
CA THR A 11 8.27 2.26 3.29
C THR A 11 7.34 2.61 2.14
N GLY A 12 7.12 1.69 1.21
CA GLY A 12 6.15 1.92 0.15
C GLY A 12 6.15 0.91 -0.98
N GLY A 13 5.14 1.00 -1.84
CA GLY A 13 5.02 0.23 -3.07
C GLY A 13 4.66 -1.23 -2.85
N GLY A 14 3.54 -1.51 -2.21
CA GLY A 14 3.03 -2.85 -1.92
C GLY A 14 3.83 -3.51 -0.79
N ALA A 15 4.14 -2.77 0.27
CA ALA A 15 5.03 -3.25 1.33
C ALA A 15 4.25 -3.80 2.53
N ILE A 16 3.16 -3.14 2.93
CA ILE A 16 2.45 -3.48 4.17
C ILE A 16 1.43 -4.60 4.01
N ASN A 17 0.97 -4.91 2.77
CA ASN A 17 0.00 -5.96 2.52
C ASN A 17 0.52 -7.35 2.89
N TRP A 18 1.83 -7.57 2.93
CA TRP A 18 2.43 -8.84 3.34
C TRP A 18 2.49 -9.05 4.87
N LEU A 19 2.06 -8.06 5.65
CA LEU A 19 2.19 -8.05 7.10
C LEU A 19 0.84 -8.28 7.75
N ASN A 20 0.75 -9.24 8.66
CA ASN A 20 -0.51 -9.59 9.34
C ASN A 20 -0.83 -8.71 10.57
N ASP A 21 0.10 -7.85 11.00
CA ASP A 21 -0.06 -6.99 12.18
C ASP A 21 0.54 -5.60 11.92
N ILE A 22 -0.33 -4.68 11.48
CA ILE A 22 0.05 -3.31 11.16
C ILE A 22 0.44 -2.52 12.41
N ASN A 23 -0.09 -2.86 13.59
CA ASN A 23 0.29 -2.23 14.84
C ASN A 23 1.73 -2.61 15.24
N ARG A 24 2.12 -3.86 15.03
CA ARG A 24 3.51 -4.31 15.23
C ARG A 24 4.43 -3.68 14.21
N TRP A 25 4.03 -3.59 12.94
CA TRP A 25 4.78 -2.87 11.92
C TRP A 25 5.03 -1.41 12.33
N ALA A 26 4.00 -0.69 12.78
CA ALA A 26 4.12 0.71 13.20
C ALA A 26 5.08 0.86 14.40
N ARG A 27 5.05 -0.06 15.36
CA ARG A 27 6.02 -0.09 16.47
C ARG A 27 7.45 -0.29 15.98
N VAL A 28 7.67 -1.19 15.03
CA VAL A 28 8.99 -1.42 14.43
C VAL A 28 9.49 -0.16 13.71
N VAL A 29 8.62 0.53 12.98
CA VAL A 29 8.94 1.83 12.36
C VAL A 29 9.38 2.83 13.43
N SER A 30 8.60 2.99 14.51
CA SER A 30 8.91 3.88 15.63
C SER A 30 10.26 3.54 16.30
N ASP A 31 10.51 2.26 16.55
CA ASP A 31 11.74 1.78 17.17
C ASP A 31 12.99 2.01 16.29
N CYS A 32 12.82 2.06 14.97
CA CYS A 32 13.88 2.36 14.02
C CYS A 32 14.17 3.86 13.91
N LEU A 33 13.30 4.75 14.36
CA LEU A 33 13.53 6.19 14.25
C LEU A 33 14.40 6.71 15.39
N ALA A 34 15.33 7.61 15.06
CA ALA A 34 15.97 8.48 16.04
C ALA A 34 14.94 9.49 16.60
N PRO A 35 15.15 10.10 17.79
CA PRO A 35 14.31 11.20 18.25
C PRO A 35 14.22 12.32 17.21
N GLY A 36 13.02 12.82 16.93
CA GLY A 36 12.75 13.77 15.85
C GLY A 36 12.89 13.22 14.42
N GLY A 37 13.24 11.94 14.25
CA GLY A 37 13.43 11.29 12.95
C GLY A 37 12.14 11.22 12.14
N THR A 38 12.25 11.26 10.81
CA THR A 38 11.12 11.27 9.88
C THR A 38 10.77 9.88 9.37
N PHE A 39 9.50 9.51 9.46
CA PHE A 39 8.90 8.44 8.68
C PHE A 39 8.22 8.99 7.43
N TYR A 40 8.48 8.37 6.29
CA TYR A 40 7.75 8.67 5.05
C TYR A 40 7.26 7.40 4.37
N MET A 41 6.01 7.42 3.93
CA MET A 41 5.35 6.30 3.28
C MET A 41 4.76 6.71 1.94
N ARG A 42 4.88 5.85 0.93
CA ARG A 42 4.16 5.95 -0.35
C ARG A 42 3.56 4.60 -0.69
N GLU A 43 2.24 4.45 -0.66
CA GLU A 43 1.60 3.14 -0.73
C GLU A 43 0.37 3.12 -1.64
N PHE A 44 0.06 1.94 -2.19
CA PHE A 44 -1.17 1.72 -2.95
C PHE A 44 -2.39 1.95 -2.07
N HIS A 45 -3.41 2.64 -2.59
CA HIS A 45 -4.58 2.91 -1.78
C HIS A 45 -5.38 1.63 -1.54
N PRO A 46 -5.70 1.28 -0.28
CA PRO A 46 -6.38 0.02 0.04
C PRO A 46 -7.77 -0.11 -0.57
N VAL A 47 -8.35 1.00 -1.07
CA VAL A 47 -9.66 0.97 -1.75
C VAL A 47 -9.63 0.13 -3.01
N LEU A 48 -8.47 -0.01 -3.65
CA LEU A 48 -8.31 -0.77 -4.88
C LEU A 48 -8.71 -2.24 -4.68
N SER A 49 -8.45 -2.80 -3.50
CA SER A 49 -8.82 -4.19 -3.16
C SER A 49 -10.32 -4.47 -3.22
N ALA A 50 -11.17 -3.45 -3.11
CA ALA A 50 -12.63 -3.61 -3.16
C ALA A 50 -13.15 -3.80 -4.60
N PHE A 51 -12.32 -3.52 -5.61
CA PHE A 51 -12.70 -3.56 -7.02
C PHE A 51 -12.21 -4.82 -7.72
N ASP A 52 -12.89 -5.15 -8.81
CA ASP A 52 -12.59 -6.30 -9.66
C ASP A 52 -11.41 -5.99 -10.59
N ASP A 53 -10.37 -6.81 -10.50
CA ASP A 53 -9.10 -6.71 -11.23
C ASP A 53 -8.95 -7.79 -12.31
N ASP A 54 -10.01 -8.56 -12.59
CA ASP A 54 -10.00 -9.57 -13.64
C ASP A 54 -9.59 -8.98 -15.01
N PRO A 55 -8.70 -9.62 -15.79
CA PRO A 55 -8.21 -9.09 -17.06
C PRO A 55 -9.30 -8.74 -18.10
N GLU A 56 -10.50 -9.30 -17.96
CA GLU A 56 -11.62 -9.02 -18.87
C GLU A 56 -12.49 -7.82 -18.45
N VAL A 57 -12.27 -7.22 -17.26
CA VAL A 57 -13.06 -6.06 -16.84
C VAL A 57 -12.75 -4.84 -17.69
N THR A 58 -13.78 -4.07 -18.05
CA THR A 58 -13.63 -2.84 -18.85
C THR A 58 -14.05 -1.58 -18.11
N THR A 59 -14.45 -1.71 -16.86
CA THR A 59 -14.91 -0.60 -16.02
C THR A 59 -14.67 -0.92 -14.55
N LEU A 60 -14.61 0.13 -13.73
CA LEU A 60 -14.49 0.02 -12.29
C LEU A 60 -15.77 -0.62 -11.69
N ARG A 61 -15.64 -1.84 -11.17
CA ARG A 61 -16.76 -2.62 -10.58
C ARG A 61 -16.40 -3.09 -9.17
N PRO A 62 -17.13 -2.67 -8.11
CA PRO A 62 -16.95 -3.24 -6.78
C PRO A 62 -17.25 -4.74 -6.80
N ARG A 63 -16.38 -5.54 -6.17
CA ARG A 63 -16.51 -7.00 -6.07
C ARG A 63 -16.23 -7.53 -4.68
N TRP A 64 -15.31 -6.91 -3.96
CA TRP A 64 -14.85 -7.36 -2.65
C TRP A 64 -15.16 -6.35 -1.56
N THR A 65 -15.12 -6.79 -0.31
CA THR A 65 -15.25 -5.90 0.84
C THR A 65 -13.97 -5.08 0.98
N TYR A 66 -14.07 -3.81 1.35
CA TYR A 66 -12.89 -3.06 1.74
C TYR A 66 -12.35 -3.54 3.11
N PHE A 67 -13.25 -3.99 4.00
CA PHE A 67 -12.95 -4.42 5.35
C PHE A 67 -12.75 -5.93 5.37
N HIS A 68 -11.50 -6.37 5.36
CA HIS A 68 -11.11 -7.78 5.44
C HIS A 68 -10.53 -8.08 6.82
N ASP A 69 -11.09 -9.07 7.52
CA ASP A 69 -10.53 -9.58 8.79
C ASP A 69 -9.53 -10.74 8.58
N GLU A 70 -9.64 -11.43 7.45
CA GLU A 70 -8.82 -12.58 7.06
C GLU A 70 -7.95 -12.24 5.84
N PRO A 71 -6.77 -12.87 5.68
CA PRO A 71 -5.93 -12.63 4.51
C PRO A 71 -6.59 -13.12 3.22
N LEU A 72 -6.30 -12.42 2.13
CA LEU A 72 -6.39 -12.97 0.79
C LEU A 72 -5.28 -14.02 0.64
N VAL A 73 -5.64 -15.19 0.12
CA VAL A 73 -4.73 -16.32 -0.03
C VAL A 73 -4.62 -16.65 -1.51
N TRP A 74 -3.39 -16.63 -2.02
CA TRP A 74 -3.08 -16.95 -3.40
C TRP A 74 -2.14 -18.15 -3.45
N ASP A 75 -2.33 -19.03 -4.43
CA ASP A 75 -1.44 -20.17 -4.70
C ASP A 75 -1.17 -20.23 -6.20
N GLU A 76 -0.33 -19.30 -6.67
CA GLU A 76 -0.10 -19.06 -8.09
C GLU A 76 1.41 -18.97 -8.40
N PRO A 77 1.89 -19.60 -9.49
CA PRO A 77 3.28 -19.48 -9.90
C PRO A 77 3.60 -18.08 -10.42
N GLY A 78 4.89 -17.74 -10.44
CA GLY A 78 5.37 -16.43 -10.85
C GLY A 78 5.54 -15.47 -9.67
N THR A 79 5.82 -14.21 -9.99
CA THR A 79 5.95 -13.12 -9.02
C THR A 79 5.27 -11.88 -9.57
N TYR A 80 4.96 -10.91 -8.71
CA TYR A 80 4.47 -9.60 -9.14
C TYR A 80 5.43 -8.86 -10.10
N ALA A 81 6.72 -9.23 -10.12
CA ALA A 81 7.72 -8.65 -11.00
C ALA A 81 7.87 -9.41 -12.34
N ASP A 82 7.52 -10.70 -12.36
CA ASP A 82 7.55 -11.58 -13.52
C ASP A 82 6.55 -12.72 -13.32
N ALA A 83 5.40 -12.60 -13.96
CA ALA A 83 4.32 -13.59 -13.88
C ALA A 83 4.70 -14.95 -14.50
N ASN A 84 5.75 -15.02 -15.32
CA ASN A 84 6.22 -16.26 -15.93
C ASN A 84 7.42 -16.88 -15.20
N ALA A 85 7.85 -16.30 -14.07
CA ALA A 85 8.96 -16.84 -13.31
C ALA A 85 8.65 -18.26 -12.80
N GLU A 86 9.61 -19.18 -12.95
CA GLU A 86 9.50 -20.51 -12.33
C GLU A 86 9.68 -20.39 -10.81
N THR A 87 8.60 -20.62 -10.06
CA THR A 87 8.56 -20.54 -8.60
C THR A 87 8.03 -21.85 -7.99
N THR A 88 8.56 -22.22 -6.81
CA THR A 88 8.24 -23.50 -6.14
C THR A 88 7.53 -23.32 -4.79
N HIS A 89 7.41 -22.08 -4.30
CA HIS A 89 6.74 -21.72 -3.05
C HIS A 89 5.77 -20.57 -3.32
N ASN A 90 4.59 -20.94 -3.80
CA ASN A 90 3.63 -20.03 -4.46
C ASN A 90 2.52 -19.54 -3.53
N LEU A 91 2.37 -20.17 -2.37
CA LEU A 91 1.40 -19.78 -1.37
C LEU A 91 1.78 -18.42 -0.77
N SER A 92 0.94 -17.41 -1.01
CA SER A 92 1.09 -16.06 -0.48
C SER A 92 -0.15 -15.65 0.31
N TYR A 93 0.07 -14.73 1.25
CA TYR A 93 -0.98 -14.16 2.09
C TYR A 93 -0.87 -12.65 2.04
N GLU A 94 -2.00 -12.00 1.79
CA GLU A 94 -2.10 -10.56 1.70
C GLU A 94 -3.21 -10.02 2.60
N TRP A 95 -2.92 -8.95 3.32
CA TRP A 95 -3.85 -8.24 4.19
C TRP A 95 -4.13 -6.86 3.61
N ASN A 96 -5.41 -6.51 3.53
CA ASN A 96 -5.81 -5.16 3.16
C ASN A 96 -5.88 -4.28 4.40
N HIS A 97 -4.84 -3.47 4.63
CA HIS A 97 -4.81 -2.53 5.74
C HIS A 97 -5.50 -1.23 5.36
N GLY A 98 -6.62 -0.92 6.02
CA GLY A 98 -7.39 0.28 5.73
C GLY A 98 -6.59 1.56 6.01
N LEU A 99 -6.88 2.66 5.30
CA LEU A 99 -6.13 3.92 5.49
C LEU A 99 -6.24 4.42 6.94
N GLY A 100 -7.44 4.36 7.51
CA GLY A 100 -7.67 4.71 8.92
C GLY A 100 -6.95 3.77 9.89
N GLU A 101 -6.77 2.51 9.53
CA GLU A 101 -6.04 1.52 10.34
C GLU A 101 -4.55 1.85 10.37
N VAL A 102 -3.95 2.11 9.20
CA VAL A 102 -2.54 2.51 9.07
C VAL A 102 -2.28 3.81 9.84
N VAL A 103 -3.12 4.82 9.64
CA VAL A 103 -3.04 6.11 10.35
C VAL A 103 -3.11 5.91 11.87
N THR A 104 -4.07 5.13 12.34
CA THR A 104 -4.26 4.87 13.78
C THR A 104 -3.10 4.08 14.36
N ALA A 105 -2.56 3.10 13.64
CA ALA A 105 -1.42 2.30 14.07
C ALA A 105 -0.16 3.16 14.25
N LEU A 106 0.11 4.08 13.32
CA LEU A 106 1.24 5.02 13.41
C LEU A 106 1.10 5.96 14.62
N ILE A 107 -0.09 6.54 14.82
CA ILE A 107 -0.38 7.36 16.02
C ILE A 107 -0.19 6.52 17.29
N GLY A 108 -0.73 5.30 17.31
CA GLY A 108 -0.62 4.38 18.45
C GLY A 108 0.81 3.94 18.76
N ALA A 109 1.70 3.95 17.76
CA ALA A 109 3.13 3.73 17.92
C ALA A 109 3.90 4.99 18.39
N GLY A 110 3.20 6.10 18.63
CA GLY A 110 3.74 7.34 19.18
C GLY A 110 4.25 8.32 18.13
N LEU A 111 4.06 8.08 16.83
CA LEU A 111 4.46 9.02 15.79
C LEU A 111 3.47 10.19 15.71
N VAL A 112 4.00 11.36 15.39
CA VAL A 112 3.23 12.57 15.13
C VAL A 112 3.06 12.72 13.61
N LEU A 113 1.82 12.61 13.13
CA LEU A 113 1.49 12.78 11.72
C LEU A 113 1.62 14.25 11.31
N GLU A 114 2.28 14.48 10.18
CA GLU A 114 2.37 15.80 9.55
C GLU A 114 1.33 15.93 8.43
N PHE A 115 1.20 14.90 7.59
CA PHE A 115 0.18 14.88 6.54
C PHE A 115 -0.16 13.46 6.09
N VAL A 116 -1.35 13.38 5.47
CA VAL A 116 -1.79 12.28 4.61
C VAL A 116 -2.24 12.92 3.29
N HIS A 117 -1.72 12.42 2.17
CA HIS A 117 -2.14 12.83 0.84
C HIS A 117 -2.60 11.62 0.05
N GLU A 118 -3.62 11.80 -0.78
CA GLU A 118 -4.16 10.78 -1.67
C GLU A 118 -4.05 11.26 -3.12
N PHE A 119 -3.82 10.33 -4.04
CA PHE A 119 -3.50 10.65 -5.43
C PHE A 119 -4.32 9.82 -6.42
N PRO A 120 -4.77 10.41 -7.54
CA PRO A 120 -5.58 9.73 -8.55
C PRO A 120 -4.74 8.97 -9.58
N TYR A 121 -3.48 8.64 -9.26
CA TYR A 121 -2.54 7.99 -10.16
C TYR A 121 -1.74 6.91 -9.43
N ILE A 122 -1.22 5.92 -10.16
CA ILE A 122 -0.47 4.77 -9.62
C ILE A 122 0.74 4.43 -10.51
N SER A 123 1.74 3.76 -9.96
CA SER A 123 3.01 3.46 -10.65
C SER A 123 3.00 2.22 -11.55
N TYR A 124 1.89 1.48 -11.62
CA TYR A 124 1.76 0.29 -12.47
C TYR A 124 0.33 0.16 -13.00
N ASP A 125 0.14 -0.68 -14.01
CA ASP A 125 -1.14 -0.90 -14.66
C ASP A 125 -2.02 -1.87 -13.83
N CYS A 126 -2.71 -1.36 -12.81
CA CYS A 126 -3.45 -2.21 -11.86
C CYS A 126 -4.84 -2.65 -12.34
N PHE A 127 -5.36 -2.04 -13.40
CA PHE A 127 -6.58 -2.48 -14.08
C PHE A 127 -6.34 -2.49 -15.60
N PRO A 128 -6.90 -3.44 -16.36
CA PRO A 128 -6.58 -3.64 -17.78
C PRO A 128 -6.94 -2.46 -18.71
N PHE A 129 -7.69 -1.47 -18.22
CA PHE A 129 -8.18 -0.33 -18.99
C PHE A 129 -7.57 1.01 -18.56
N MET A 130 -6.52 1.02 -17.72
CA MET A 130 -5.88 2.28 -17.33
C MET A 130 -5.07 2.89 -18.48
N VAL A 131 -4.83 4.20 -18.38
CA VAL A 131 -4.07 4.96 -19.37
C VAL A 131 -2.80 5.50 -18.72
N ARG A 132 -1.65 5.21 -19.35
CA ARG A 132 -0.36 5.74 -18.94
C ARG A 132 -0.19 7.18 -19.42
N GLY A 133 0.05 8.10 -18.50
CA GLY A 133 0.36 9.50 -18.79
C GLY A 133 1.83 9.75 -19.12
N ASP A 134 2.14 10.98 -19.55
CA ASP A 134 3.51 11.43 -19.87
C ASP A 134 4.46 11.39 -18.66
N ASP A 135 3.91 11.41 -17.45
CA ASP A 135 4.63 11.29 -16.18
C ASP A 135 4.93 9.83 -15.78
N ALA A 136 4.70 8.89 -16.70
CA ALA A 136 4.84 7.45 -16.50
C ALA A 136 3.89 6.83 -15.45
N MET A 137 2.92 7.59 -14.94
CA MET A 137 1.90 7.09 -14.01
C MET A 137 0.63 6.69 -14.76
N TYR A 138 -0.09 5.72 -14.21
CA TYR A 138 -1.35 5.23 -14.74
C TYR A 138 -2.52 5.93 -14.04
N ARG A 139 -3.57 6.24 -14.81
CA ARG A 139 -4.82 6.84 -14.34
C ARG A 139 -6.00 6.11 -14.95
N PHE A 140 -7.16 6.22 -14.33
CA PHE A 140 -8.38 5.80 -14.97
C PHE A 140 -8.73 6.73 -16.16
N PRO A 141 -9.28 6.18 -17.25
CA PRO A 141 -9.65 6.99 -18.41
C PRO A 141 -10.97 7.73 -18.23
N GLY A 142 -11.11 8.86 -18.94
CA GLY A 142 -12.40 9.52 -19.15
C GLY A 142 -13.10 9.92 -17.85
N GLU A 143 -14.38 9.58 -17.73
CA GLU A 143 -15.20 9.93 -16.55
C GLU A 143 -14.80 9.22 -15.26
N LEU A 144 -13.94 8.18 -15.35
CA LEU A 144 -13.43 7.47 -14.19
C LEU A 144 -12.19 8.13 -13.57
N ASP A 145 -11.57 9.11 -14.26
CA ASP A 145 -10.39 9.82 -13.73
C ASP A 145 -10.73 10.54 -12.41
N GLY A 146 -9.93 10.27 -11.38
CA GLY A 146 -10.10 10.86 -10.05
C GLY A 146 -11.33 10.42 -9.24
N VAL A 147 -12.10 9.42 -9.71
CA VAL A 147 -13.28 8.93 -8.97
C VAL A 147 -12.91 8.25 -7.66
N ILE A 148 -11.74 7.61 -7.59
CA ILE A 148 -11.17 7.02 -6.38
C ILE A 148 -9.67 7.33 -6.28
N PRO A 149 -9.10 7.36 -5.06
CA PRO A 149 -7.66 7.41 -4.86
C PRO A 149 -7.00 6.08 -5.24
N LEU A 150 -5.82 6.16 -5.86
CA LEU A 150 -5.03 4.98 -6.28
C LEU A 150 -3.75 4.81 -5.45
N MET A 151 -3.24 5.91 -4.91
CA MET A 151 -2.05 5.95 -4.06
C MET A 151 -2.30 6.87 -2.89
N TYR A 152 -1.55 6.68 -1.81
CA TYR A 152 -1.45 7.68 -0.74
C TYR A 152 -0.01 7.82 -0.25
N THR A 153 0.26 8.93 0.42
CA THR A 153 1.52 9.15 1.15
C THR A 153 1.24 9.63 2.55
N ILE A 154 2.04 9.17 3.50
CA ILE A 154 2.04 9.64 4.88
C ILE A 154 3.42 10.18 5.21
N ARG A 155 3.46 11.33 5.88
CA ARG A 155 4.66 11.78 6.59
C ARG A 155 4.35 11.90 8.07
N ALA A 156 5.27 11.41 8.89
CA ALA A 156 5.22 11.54 10.33
C ALA A 156 6.64 11.68 10.88
N HIS A 157 6.77 12.06 12.15
CA HIS A 157 8.04 12.04 12.86
C HIS A 157 7.92 11.38 14.24
N ALA A 158 9.03 10.85 14.73
CA ALA A 158 9.16 10.45 16.12
C ALA A 158 9.21 11.70 17.02
N PRO A 159 8.67 11.64 18.26
CA PRO A 159 8.86 12.72 19.24
C PRO A 159 10.34 13.02 19.51
N ASP A 160 10.60 14.22 20.02
CA ASP A 160 11.92 14.67 20.50
C ASP A 160 12.40 13.91 21.75
#